data_AF-A0A7G6E6W7-F1
#
_entry.id   AF-A0A7G6E6W7-F1
#
_cell.length_a   1.000
_cell.length_b   1.000
_cell.length_c   1.000
_cell.angle_alpha   90.00
_cell.angle_beta   90.00
_cell.angle_gamma   90.00
#
_symmetry.space_group_name_H-M   'P 1'
#
loop_
_entity.id
_entity.type
_entity.pdbx_description
1 polymer ?
#
loop_
_entity_poly.entity_id
_entity_poly.type
_entity_poly.pdbx_seq_one_letter_code
_entity_poly.pdbx_strand_id
1 'polypeptide(L)'
;MINIKPSAAIRKNYNEISELCKKSGQPVYLTKNGEGDLVVMDIEAFARRESMLRLRENLVAAEESRLSGKSGYSIDEVSSMMKAAVKEVLDGQRG
;
A
#
# COMPACT_ATOMS: atom_id res chain seq x y z
N MET A 1 -18.56 3.50 -9.65
CA MET A 1 -18.97 4.86 -10.06
C MET A 1 -18.07 5.84 -9.34
N ILE A 2 -17.50 6.83 -10.04
CA ILE A 2 -16.61 7.83 -9.44
C ILE A 2 -17.46 8.81 -8.62
N ASN A 3 -17.09 9.04 -7.36
CA ASN A 3 -17.78 9.99 -6.49
C ASN A 3 -17.08 11.34 -6.55
N ILE A 4 -17.74 12.37 -7.09
CA ILE A 4 -17.20 13.73 -7.18
C ILE A 4 -18.11 14.68 -6.39
N LYS A 5 -17.52 15.52 -5.54
CA LYS A 5 -18.23 16.52 -4.72
C LYS A 5 -17.49 17.86 -4.73
N PRO A 6 -18.18 19.01 -4.68
CA PRO A 6 -17.52 20.28 -4.42
C PRO A 6 -16.85 20.28 -3.04
N SER A 7 -15.66 20.89 -2.91
CA SER A 7 -14.95 20.98 -1.62
C SER A 7 -15.79 21.65 -0.52
N ALA A 8 -16.66 22.60 -0.90
CA ALA A 8 -17.61 23.25 -0.01
C ALA A 8 -18.63 22.28 0.64
N ALA A 9 -18.88 21.11 0.03
CA ALA A 9 -19.81 20.11 0.55
C ALA A 9 -19.29 19.42 1.82
N ILE A 10 -17.98 19.35 2.01
CA ILE A 10 -17.36 18.69 3.19
C ILE A 10 -17.83 19.34 4.48
N ARG A 11 -17.86 20.68 4.53
CA ARG A 11 -18.24 21.40 5.74
C ARG A 11 -19.66 21.05 6.20
N LYS A 12 -20.57 20.78 5.25
CA LYS A 12 -21.98 20.47 5.54
C LYS A 12 -22.23 18.96 5.71
N ASN A 13 -21.54 18.13 4.94
CA ASN A 13 -21.84 16.70 4.80
C ASN A 13 -20.66 15.81 5.22
N TYR A 14 -19.79 16.28 6.12
CA TYR A 14 -18.59 15.54 6.54
C TYR A 14 -18.90 14.10 6.95
N ASN A 15 -19.89 13.89 7.82
CA ASN A 15 -20.24 12.56 8.33
C ASN A 15 -20.72 11.62 7.22
N GLU A 16 -21.53 12.12 6.28
CA GLU A 16 -22.01 11.35 5.13
C GLU A 16 -20.85 10.93 4.21
N ILE A 17 -19.92 11.87 3.94
CA ILE A 17 -18.74 11.61 3.11
C ILE A 17 -17.81 10.61 3.81
N SER A 18 -17.59 10.77 5.12
CA SER A 18 -16.78 9.86 5.93
C SER A 18 -17.35 8.44 5.93
N GLU A 19 -18.66 8.30 6.15
CA GLU A 19 -19.35 7.00 6.10
C GLU A 19 -19.32 6.38 4.70
N LEU A 20 -19.46 7.18 3.65
CA LEU A 20 -19.32 6.71 2.27
C LEU A 20 -17.92 6.15 2.01
N CYS A 21 -16.87 6.88 2.41
CA CYS A 21 -15.48 6.44 2.28
C CYS A 21 -15.23 5.12 3.01
N LYS A 22 -15.72 4.98 4.25
CA LYS A 22 -15.56 3.75 5.05
C LYS A 22 -16.30 2.56 4.44
N LYS A 23 -17.59 2.73 4.10
CA LYS A 23 -18.42 1.63 3.60
C LYS A 23 -18.03 1.16 2.21
N SER A 24 -17.67 2.09 1.34
CA SER A 24 -17.29 1.75 -0.04
C SER A 24 -15.83 1.34 -0.18
N GLY A 25 -14.95 1.82 0.72
CA GLY A 25 -13.50 1.74 0.56
C GLY A 25 -12.98 2.48 -0.69
N GLN A 26 -13.82 3.31 -1.32
CA GLN A 26 -13.51 4.04 -2.54
C GLN A 26 -13.20 5.51 -2.26
N PRO A 27 -12.39 6.17 -3.10
CA PRO A 27 -12.15 7.60 -3.01
C PRO A 27 -13.38 8.44 -3.36
N VAL A 28 -13.49 9.58 -2.67
CA VAL A 28 -14.33 10.71 -3.06
C VAL A 28 -13.41 11.82 -3.55
N TYR A 29 -13.62 12.24 -4.78
CA TYR A 29 -12.90 13.32 -5.43
C TYR A 29 -13.57 14.65 -5.11
N LEU A 30 -12.76 15.64 -4.79
CA LEU A 30 -13.19 16.98 -4.43
C LEU A 30 -12.81 17.95 -5.52
N THR A 31 -13.76 18.81 -5.89
CA THR A 31 -13.51 19.87 -6.86
C THR A 31 -13.55 21.24 -6.21
N LYS A 32 -12.66 22.13 -6.64
CA LYS A 32 -12.68 23.55 -6.33
C LYS A 32 -12.91 24.31 -7.63
N ASN A 33 -13.95 25.14 -7.70
CA ASN A 33 -14.34 25.87 -8.92
C ASN A 33 -14.53 25.00 -10.18
N GLY A 34 -14.99 23.74 -10.00
CA GLY A 34 -15.19 22.79 -11.10
C GLY A 34 -13.95 21.99 -11.50
N GLU A 35 -12.78 22.33 -10.95
CA GLU A 35 -11.52 21.62 -11.21
C GLU A 35 -11.22 20.63 -10.08
N GLY A 36 -10.65 19.47 -10.42
CA GLY A 36 -10.20 18.49 -9.43
C GLY A 36 -9.10 19.06 -8.54
N ASP A 37 -9.23 18.89 -7.22
CA ASP A 37 -8.36 19.51 -6.22
C ASP A 37 -7.80 18.46 -5.25
N LEU A 38 -8.68 17.69 -4.60
CA LEU A 38 -8.30 16.74 -3.54
C LEU A 38 -9.03 15.40 -3.68
N VAL A 39 -8.49 14.38 -3.02
CA VAL A 39 -9.14 13.07 -2.86
C VAL A 39 -9.23 12.74 -1.37
N VAL A 40 -10.39 12.29 -0.94
CA VAL A 40 -10.63 11.83 0.43
C VAL A 40 -10.92 10.33 0.40
N MET A 41 -10.28 9.59 1.31
CA MET A 41 -10.45 8.16 1.50
C MET A 41 -10.51 7.86 3.00
N ASP A 42 -11.10 6.72 3.35
CA ASP A 42 -10.92 6.14 4.67
C ASP A 42 -9.45 5.71 4.88
N ILE A 43 -8.97 5.83 6.12
CA ILE A 43 -7.57 5.59 6.45
C ILE A 43 -7.19 4.12 6.25
N GLU A 44 -8.05 3.18 6.67
CA GLU A 44 -7.79 1.76 6.53
C GLU A 44 -7.83 1.35 5.05
N ALA A 45 -8.81 1.86 4.30
CA ALA A 45 -8.89 1.64 2.86
C ALA A 45 -7.65 2.18 2.12
N PHE A 46 -7.16 3.36 2.50
CA PHE A 46 -5.93 3.94 1.95
C PHE A 46 -4.70 3.08 2.29
N ALA A 47 -4.51 2.71 3.56
CA ALA A 47 -3.38 1.87 3.99
C ALA A 47 -3.38 0.51 3.29
N ARG A 48 -4.55 -0.11 3.12
CA ARG A 48 -4.70 -1.35 2.36
C ARG A 48 -4.30 -1.18 0.90
N ARG A 49 -4.73 -0.08 0.26
CA ARG A 49 -4.37 0.26 -1.12
C ARG A 49 -2.85 0.40 -1.28
N GLU A 50 -2.21 1.17 -0.40
CA GLU A 50 -0.74 1.35 -0.40
C GLU A 50 -0.01 0.01 -0.23
N SER A 51 -0.49 -0.84 0.69
CA SER A 51 0.10 -2.16 0.93
C SER A 51 0.00 -3.07 -0.30
N MET A 52 -1.15 -3.04 -0.98
CA MET A 52 -1.36 -3.81 -2.21
C MET A 52 -0.50 -3.30 -3.37
N LEU A 53 -0.26 -1.99 -3.47
CA LEU A 53 0.62 -1.41 -4.48
C LEU A 53 2.07 -1.86 -4.26
N ARG A 54 2.57 -1.79 -3.02
CA ARG A 54 3.91 -2.30 -2.66
C ARG A 54 4.07 -3.79 -2.96
N LEU A 55 3.05 -4.60 -2.60
CA LEU A 55 3.07 -6.03 -2.92
C LEU A 55 3.13 -6.26 -4.44
N ARG A 56 2.35 -5.50 -5.21
CA ARG A 56 2.37 -5.59 -6.68
C ARG A 56 3.75 -5.26 -7.24
N GLU A 57 4.38 -4.18 -6.78
CA GLU A 57 5.74 -3.81 -7.20
C GLU A 57 6.75 -4.93 -6.90
N ASN A 58 6.70 -5.50 -5.70
CA ASN A 58 7.57 -6.62 -5.32
C ASN A 58 7.36 -7.86 -6.20
N LEU A 59 6.11 -8.20 -6.52
CA LEU A 59 5.79 -9.33 -7.39
C LEU A 59 6.27 -9.10 -8.82
N VAL A 60 6.14 -7.87 -9.35
CA VAL A 60 6.66 -7.50 -10.67
C VAL A 60 8.19 -7.66 -10.70
N ALA A 61 8.90 -7.13 -9.70
CA ALA A 61 10.36 -7.22 -9.63
C ALA A 61 10.85 -8.67 -9.48
N ALA A 62 10.13 -9.50 -8.72
CA ALA A 62 10.43 -10.93 -8.58
C ALA A 62 10.26 -11.67 -9.92
N GLU A 63 9.19 -11.35 -10.65
CA GLU A 63 8.91 -11.96 -11.96
C GLU A 63 9.92 -11.53 -13.02
N GLU A 64 10.30 -10.25 -13.07
CA GLU A 64 11.36 -9.76 -13.94
C GLU A 64 12.70 -10.44 -13.65
N SER A 65 13.03 -10.62 -12.36
CA SER A 65 14.23 -11.35 -11.94
C SER A 65 14.22 -12.79 -12.44
N ARG A 66 13.08 -13.48 -12.32
CA ARG A 66 12.90 -14.84 -12.82
C ARG A 66 13.07 -14.91 -14.35
N LEU A 67 12.47 -13.97 -15.09
CA LEU A 67 12.60 -13.88 -16.54
C LEU A 67 14.03 -13.57 -17.00
N SER A 68 14.79 -12.81 -16.21
CA SER A 68 16.22 -12.55 -16.45
C SER A 68 17.13 -13.74 -16.13
N GLY A 69 16.57 -14.88 -15.72
CA GLY A 69 17.32 -16.10 -15.41
C GLY A 69 17.92 -16.16 -14.00
N LYS A 70 17.49 -15.29 -13.07
CA LYS A 70 17.89 -15.42 -11.67
C LYS A 70 17.12 -16.58 -11.04
N SER A 71 17.86 -17.54 -10.48
CA SER A 71 17.29 -18.66 -9.71
C SER A 71 16.61 -18.14 -8.44
N GLY A 72 15.43 -18.65 -8.14
CA GLY A 72 14.84 -18.50 -6.82
C GLY A 72 15.54 -19.39 -5.79
N TYR A 73 15.16 -19.24 -4.52
CA TYR A 73 15.62 -20.08 -3.42
C TYR A 73 14.48 -20.98 -2.94
N SER A 74 14.82 -22.20 -2.55
CA SER A 74 13.94 -23.09 -1.80
C SER A 74 13.74 -22.58 -0.36
N ILE A 75 12.70 -23.08 0.32
CA ILE A 75 12.40 -22.73 1.70
C ILE A 75 13.58 -23.07 2.64
N ASP A 76 14.25 -24.20 2.40
CA ASP A 76 15.38 -24.65 3.22
C ASP A 76 16.61 -23.76 3.07
N GLU A 77 16.89 -23.30 1.85
CA GLU A 77 17.97 -22.34 1.57
C GLU A 77 17.71 -21.01 2.27
N VAL A 78 16.50 -20.46 2.13
CA VAL A 78 16.11 -19.21 2.80
C VAL A 78 16.20 -19.34 4.33
N SER A 79 15.70 -20.44 4.89
CA SER A 79 15.76 -20.72 6.34
C SER A 79 17.19 -20.77 6.85
N SER A 80 18.09 -21.41 6.09
CA SER A 80 19.51 -21.51 6.43
C SER A 80 20.21 -20.14 6.36
N MET A 81 19.93 -19.35 5.31
CA MET A 81 20.47 -17.99 5.16
C MET A 81 20.01 -17.07 6.30
N MET A 82 18.73 -17.13 6.69
CA MET A 82 18.20 -16.32 7.80
C MET A 82 18.86 -16.66 9.13
N LYS A 83 19.02 -17.96 9.44
CA LYS A 83 19.72 -18.40 10.66
C LYS A 83 21.17 -17.92 10.68
N ALA A 84 21.86 -17.98 9.56
CA ALA A 84 23.23 -17.50 9.43
C ALA A 84 23.33 -15.98 9.69
N ALA A 85 22.46 -15.18 9.06
CA ALA A 85 22.44 -13.73 9.25
C ALA A 85 22.13 -13.32 10.70
N VAL A 86 21.19 -14.00 11.37
CA VAL A 86 20.91 -13.75 12.80
C VAL A 86 22.11 -14.07 13.68
N LYS A 87 22.81 -15.19 13.41
CA LYS A 87 24.01 -15.57 14.15
C LYS A 87 25.12 -14.52 13.99
N GLU A 88 25.33 -14.02 12.78
CA GLU A 88 26.33 -12.99 12.50
C GLU A 88 26.11 -11.71 13.33
N VAL A 89 24.86 -11.23 13.42
CA VAL A 89 24.53 -10.05 14.24
C VAL A 89 24.78 -10.32 15.73
N LEU A 90 24.41 -11.49 16.23
CA LEU A 90 24.61 -11.87 17.64
C LEU A 90 26.08 -12.02 18.02
N ASP A 91 26.90 -12.56 17.11
CA ASP A 91 28.32 -12.75 17.34
C ASP A 91 29.09 -11.42 17.20
N GLY A 92 28.66 -10.52 16.30
CA GLY A 92 29.21 -9.17 16.16
C GLY A 92 28.92 -8.22 17.33
N GLN A 93 27.87 -8.48 18.13
CA GLN A 93 27.56 -7.73 19.35
C GLN A 93 28.35 -8.21 20.59
N ARG A 94 29.08 -9.33 20.47
CA ARG A 94 29.90 -9.91 21.54
C ARG A 94 31.38 -9.56 21.43
N GLY A 95 31.77 -8.79 20.41
CA GLY A 95 33.13 -8.30 20.17
C GLY A 95 33.35 -6.88 20.66
#